data_AF-A0A932LZD7-F1
#
_entry.id   AF-A0A932LZD7-F1
#
_cell.length_a   1.000
_cell.length_b   1.000
_cell.length_c   1.000
_cell.angle_alpha   90.00
_cell.angle_beta   90.00
_cell.angle_gamma   90.00
#
_symmetry.space_group_name_H-M   'P 1'
#
loop_
_entity.id
_entity.type
_entity.pdbx_description
1 polymer ?
#
loop_
_entity_poly.entity_id
_entity_poly.type
_entity_poly.pdbx_seq_one_letter_code
_entity_poly.pdbx_strand_id
1 'polypeptide(L)'
;MILYVCAAVTAAAIYYVFFYPGEVYAGPEKTRLIYLRERKEAVYENLRDLNFELKAGKIPDADYQSMRASLEEEAAAIMAEIARLEQASAAMPSHI
;
A
#
# COMPACT_ATOMS: atom_id res chain seq x y z
N MET A 1 31.87 -2.09 41.94
CA MET A 1 30.50 -1.52 41.84
C MET A 1 30.20 -1.00 40.45
N ILE A 2 30.99 -0.07 39.90
CA ILE A 2 30.76 0.51 38.56
C ILE A 2 30.70 -0.55 37.42
N LEU A 3 31.58 -1.56 37.46
CA LEU A 3 31.65 -2.62 36.43
C LEU A 3 30.43 -3.54 36.46
N TYR A 4 29.90 -3.82 37.65
CA TYR A 4 28.69 -4.64 37.81
C TYR A 4 27.45 -3.90 37.33
N VAL A 5 27.38 -2.59 37.57
CA VAL A 5 26.30 -1.74 37.06
C VAL A 5 26.37 -1.66 35.53
N CYS A 6 27.55 -1.43 34.95
CA CYS A 6 27.72 -1.48 33.49
C CYS A 6 27.30 -2.82 32.91
N ALA A 7 27.76 -3.94 33.49
CA ALA A 7 27.41 -5.26 33.00
C ALA A 7 25.89 -5.52 33.08
N ALA A 8 25.23 -5.10 34.16
CA ALA A 8 23.78 -5.25 34.31
C ALA A 8 23.01 -4.40 33.29
N VAL A 9 23.42 -3.16 33.04
CA VAL A 9 22.79 -2.29 32.04
C VAL A 9 22.98 -2.86 30.62
N THR A 10 24.18 -3.33 30.29
CA THR A 10 24.45 -3.97 29.00
C THR A 10 23.62 -5.24 28.82
N ALA A 11 23.54 -6.09 29.84
CA ALA A 11 22.72 -7.30 29.79
C ALA A 11 21.22 -6.97 29.64
N ALA A 12 20.73 -5.95 30.33
CA ALA A 12 19.35 -5.48 30.21
C ALA A 12 19.06 -4.90 28.82
N ALA A 13 20.01 -4.16 28.22
CA ALA A 13 19.88 -3.63 26.87
C ALA A 13 19.88 -4.75 25.81
N ILE A 14 20.76 -5.74 25.95
CA ILE A 14 20.79 -6.92 25.07
C ILE A 14 19.48 -7.70 25.23
N TYR A 15 19.03 -7.94 26.46
CA TYR A 15 17.76 -8.60 26.72
C TYR A 15 16.59 -7.79 26.13
N TYR A 16 16.55 -6.48 26.32
CA TYR A 16 15.53 -5.64 25.70
C TYR A 16 15.55 -5.74 24.17
N VAL A 17 16.71 -5.71 23.53
CA VAL A 17 16.82 -5.82 22.06
C VAL A 17 16.43 -7.21 21.55
N PHE A 18 16.76 -8.28 22.26
CA PHE A 18 16.48 -9.65 21.82
C PHE A 18 15.10 -10.17 22.24
N PHE A 19 14.58 -9.73 23.38
CA PHE A 19 13.31 -10.19 23.97
C PHE A 19 12.15 -9.22 23.76
N TYR A 20 12.44 -7.98 23.40
CA TYR A 20 11.48 -7.09 22.75
C TYR A 20 11.75 -7.25 21.25
N PRO A 21 11.11 -8.19 20.53
CA PRO A 21 10.93 -8.06 19.10
C PRO A 21 9.99 -6.88 18.92
N GLY A 22 10.49 -5.68 19.22
CA GLY A 22 9.69 -4.51 19.42
C GLY A 22 9.10 -4.19 18.11
N GLU A 23 7.83 -4.57 17.90
CA GLU A 23 7.04 -4.17 16.75
C GLU A 23 7.95 -4.08 15.54
N VAL A 24 8.76 -5.13 15.29
CA VAL A 24 9.50 -5.25 14.03
C VAL A 24 8.36 -5.15 13.07
N TYR A 25 8.24 -3.98 12.46
CA TYR A 25 7.11 -3.47 11.72
C TYR A 25 6.68 -4.55 10.73
N ALA A 26 5.95 -5.53 11.22
CA ALA A 26 5.03 -6.33 10.48
C ALA A 26 3.91 -5.32 10.27
N GLY A 27 4.14 -4.36 9.38
CA GLY A 27 3.06 -3.85 8.58
C GLY A 27 2.82 -4.96 7.58
N PRO A 28 1.92 -5.93 7.84
CA PRO A 28 1.76 -7.06 6.94
C PRO A 28 1.01 -6.61 5.67
N GLU A 29 0.60 -5.33 5.58
CA GLU A 29 -0.23 -4.82 4.49
C GLU A 29 0.19 -3.46 3.92
N LYS A 30 1.02 -2.67 4.60
CA LYS A 30 1.34 -1.32 4.12
C LYS A 30 2.03 -1.34 2.75
N THR A 31 2.88 -2.32 2.45
CA THR A 31 3.56 -2.40 1.14
C THR A 31 2.61 -2.72 -0.01
N ARG A 32 1.69 -3.67 0.17
CA ARG A 32 0.74 -4.05 -0.89
C ARG A 32 -0.34 -2.99 -1.08
N LEU A 33 -0.87 -2.40 0.01
CA LEU A 33 -1.80 -1.28 -0.08
C LEU A 33 -1.17 -0.02 -0.67
N ILE A 34 0.09 0.30 -0.33
CA ILE A 34 0.80 1.43 -0.95
C ILE A 34 0.99 1.19 -2.45
N TYR A 35 1.44 -0.01 -2.84
CA TYR A 35 1.58 -0.36 -4.26
C TYR A 35 0.24 -0.27 -5.02
N LEU A 36 -0.86 -0.74 -4.43
CA LEU A 36 -2.18 -0.62 -5.06
C LEU A 36 -2.67 0.83 -5.14
N ARG A 37 -2.34 1.67 -4.15
CA ARG A 37 -2.65 3.11 -4.18
C ARG A 37 -1.83 3.85 -5.23
N GLU A 38 -0.56 3.53 -5.38
CA GLU A 38 0.32 4.09 -6.41
C GLU A 38 -0.16 3.68 -7.81
N ARG A 39 -0.56 2.41 -7.98
CA ARG A 39 -1.13 1.92 -9.24
C ARG A 39 -2.49 2.55 -9.54
N LYS A 40 -3.32 2.81 -8.53
CA LYS A 40 -4.55 3.60 -8.68
C LYS A 40 -4.23 4.99 -9.21
N GLU A 41 -3.26 5.70 -8.63
CA GLU A 41 -2.88 7.04 -9.07
C GLU A 41 -2.44 7.05 -10.54
N ALA A 42 -1.63 6.08 -10.95
CA ALA A 42 -1.21 5.92 -12.34
C ALA A 42 -2.39 5.72 -13.31
N VAL A 43 -3.39 4.91 -12.95
CA VAL A 43 -4.60 4.70 -13.77
C VAL A 43 -5.45 5.97 -13.86
N TYR A 44 -5.58 6.73 -12.77
CA TYR A 44 -6.30 8.02 -12.77
C TYR A 44 -5.60 9.08 -13.62
N GLU A 45 -4.27 9.16 -13.54
CA GLU A 45 -3.47 10.04 -14.40
C GLU A 45 -3.61 9.67 -15.88
N ASN A 46 -3.56 8.38 -16.23
CA ASN A 46 -3.79 7.91 -17.60
C ASN A 46 -5.20 8.26 -18.10
N LEU A 47 -6.22 8.12 -17.26
CA LEU A 47 -7.60 8.48 -17.62
C LEU A 47 -7.74 10.00 -17.83
N ARG A 48 -7.03 10.80 -17.04
CA ARG A 48 -6.98 12.26 -17.20
C ARG A 48 -6.30 12.64 -18.50
N ASP A 49 -5.16 12.05 -18.80
CA ASP A 49 -4.40 12.33 -20.02
C ASP A 49 -5.19 11.92 -21.27
N LEU A 50 -5.85 10.76 -21.24
CA LEU A 50 -6.74 10.30 -22.31
C LEU A 50 -7.89 11.31 -22.58
N ASN A 51 -8.47 11.88 -21.52
CA ASN A 51 -9.49 12.94 -21.64
C ASN A 51 -8.92 14.23 -22.25
N PHE A 52 -7.66 14.56 -21.97
CA PHE A 52 -6.97 15.69 -22.59
C PHE A 52 -6.69 15.43 -24.08
N GLU A 53 -6.22 14.23 -24.44
CA GLU A 53 -5.94 13.88 -25.84
C GLU A 53 -7.22 13.85 -26.71
N LEU A 54 -8.35 13.39 -26.14
CA LEU A 54 -9.66 13.51 -26.79
C LEU A 54 -10.04 14.97 -27.03
N LYS A 55 -9.94 15.83 -26.01
CA LYS A 55 -10.24 17.27 -26.14
C LYS A 55 -9.30 17.98 -27.11
N ALA A 56 -8.06 17.50 -27.24
CA ALA A 56 -7.09 17.97 -28.22
C ALA A 56 -7.40 17.49 -29.65
N GLY A 57 -8.39 16.60 -29.84
CA GLY A 57 -8.78 16.05 -31.13
C GLY A 57 -7.78 15.06 -31.72
N LYS A 58 -6.85 14.53 -30.91
CA LYS A 58 -5.82 13.58 -31.36
C LYS A 58 -6.35 12.16 -31.58
N ILE A 59 -7.45 11.79 -30.92
CA ILE A 59 -7.98 10.43 -30.88
C ILE A 59 -9.44 10.43 -31.37
N PRO A 60 -9.83 9.53 -32.28
CA PRO A 60 -11.22 9.33 -32.67
C PRO A 60 -12.09 8.85 -31.50
N ASP A 61 -13.34 9.32 -31.42
CA ASP A 61 -14.28 8.94 -30.33
C ASP A 61 -14.44 7.43 -30.13
N ALA A 62 -14.35 6.65 -31.22
CA ALA A 62 -14.44 5.18 -31.17
C ALA A 62 -13.27 4.53 -30.41
N ASP A 63 -12.04 5.02 -30.65
CA ASP A 63 -10.84 4.52 -29.96
C ASP A 63 -10.81 5.00 -28.49
N TYR A 64 -11.33 6.21 -28.23
CA TYR A 64 -11.48 6.74 -26.88
C TYR A 64 -12.38 5.87 -26.00
N GLN A 65 -13.55 5.43 -26.49
CA GLN A 65 -14.46 4.60 -25.69
C GLN A 65 -13.85 3.24 -25.35
N SER A 66 -13.15 2.61 -26.30
CA SER A 66 -12.47 1.33 -26.06
C SER A 66 -11.35 1.49 -25.03
N MET A 67 -10.54 2.54 -25.14
CA MET A 67 -9.39 2.76 -24.25
C MET A 67 -9.84 3.17 -22.85
N ARG A 68 -10.91 3.99 -22.76
CA ARG A 68 -11.56 4.35 -21.51
C ARG A 68 -12.16 3.13 -20.80
N ALA A 69 -12.87 2.26 -21.52
CA ALA A 69 -13.47 1.06 -20.94
C ALA A 69 -12.42 0.13 -20.33
N SER A 70 -11.28 -0.07 -21.02
CA SER A 70 -10.16 -0.86 -20.50
C SER A 70 -9.57 -0.27 -19.22
N LEU A 71 -9.37 1.05 -19.17
CA LEU A 71 -8.84 1.74 -17.98
C LEU A 71 -9.83 1.71 -16.81
N GLU A 72 -11.14 1.82 -17.09
CA GLU A 72 -12.19 1.71 -16.08
C GLU A 72 -12.28 0.29 -15.49
N GLU A 73 -12.11 -0.74 -16.32
CA GLU A 73 -12.07 -2.14 -15.87
C GLU A 73 -10.85 -2.41 -14.97
N GLU A 74 -9.67 -1.90 -15.36
CA GLU A 74 -8.47 -1.99 -14.52
C GLU A 74 -8.65 -1.24 -13.18
N ALA A 75 -9.25 -0.05 -13.20
CA ALA A 75 -9.54 0.71 -11.98
C ALA A 75 -10.50 -0.05 -11.05
N ALA A 76 -11.56 -0.67 -11.60
CA ALA A 76 -12.50 -1.46 -10.84
C ALA A 76 -11.84 -2.69 -10.20
N ALA A 77 -10.98 -3.40 -10.94
CA ALA A 77 -10.24 -4.55 -10.43
C ALA A 77 -9.28 -4.16 -9.30
N ILE A 78 -8.55 -3.05 -9.44
CA ILE A 78 -7.65 -2.54 -8.39
C ILE A 78 -8.44 -2.14 -7.14
N MET A 79 -9.56 -1.42 -7.30
CA MET A 79 -10.41 -1.02 -6.16
C MET A 79 -11.01 -2.22 -5.43
N ALA A 80 -11.43 -3.26 -6.14
CA ALA A 80 -11.94 -4.49 -5.54
C ALA A 80 -10.86 -5.23 -4.71
N GLU A 81 -9.62 -5.30 -5.20
CA GLU A 81 -8.52 -5.91 -4.47
C GLU A 81 -8.13 -5.08 -3.23
N ILE A 82 -8.15 -3.73 -3.31
CA ILE A 82 -7.96 -2.86 -2.13
C ILE A 82 -9.04 -3.14 -1.08
N ALA A 83 -10.31 -3.15 -1.48
CA ALA A 83 -11.42 -3.38 -0.56
C ALA A 83 -11.35 -4.78 0.09
N ARG A 84 -10.92 -5.80 -0.67
CA ARG A 84 -10.73 -7.15 -0.15
C ARG A 84 -9.61 -7.21 0.89
N LEU A 85 -8.49 -6.53 0.62
CA LEU A 85 -7.38 -6.45 1.56
C LEU A 85 -7.80 -5.68 2.82
N GLU A 86 -8.42 -4.51 2.69
CA GLU A 86 -8.90 -3.71 3.85
C GLU A 86 -9.92 -4.47 4.72
N GLN A 87 -10.81 -5.27 4.10
CA GLN A 87 -11.72 -6.14 4.85
C GLN A 87 -11.00 -7.29 5.56
N ALA A 88 -9.97 -7.87 4.95
CA ALA A 88 -9.15 -8.90 5.58
C ALA A 88 -8.35 -8.33 6.77
N SER A 89 -7.84 -7.09 6.66
CA SER A 89 -7.22 -6.35 7.77
C SER A 89 -8.20 -6.11 8.91
N ALA A 90 -9.42 -5.68 8.58
CA ALA A 90 -10.45 -5.34 9.57
C ALA A 90 -11.10 -6.58 10.23
N ALA A 91 -11.10 -7.72 9.54
CA ALA A 91 -11.64 -8.99 10.04
C ALA A 91 -10.65 -9.79 10.89
N MET A 92 -9.39 -9.38 11.01
CA MET A 92 -8.48 -9.83 12.06
C MET A 92 -8.70 -8.95 13.30
N PRO A 93 -9.51 -9.39 14.29
CA PRO A 93 -9.59 -8.66 15.53
C PRO A 93 -8.22 -8.76 16.19
N SER A 94 -7.62 -7.60 16.48
CA SER A 94 -6.52 -7.45 17.40
C SER A 94 -6.98 -7.96 18.77
N HIS A 95 -6.86 -9.27 18.98
CA HIS A 95 -6.87 -9.84 20.30
C HIS A 95 -5.41 -9.96 20.73
N ILE A 96 -5.14 -9.28 21.86
CA ILE A 96 -3.93 -9.28 22.69
C ILE A 96 -2.98 -8.13 22.39
#